data_AF-A0A9E3YKA5-F1
#
_entry.id   AF-A0A9E3YKA5-F1
#
_cell.length_a   1.000
_cell.length_b   1.000
_cell.length_c   1.000
_cell.angle_alpha   90.00
_cell.angle_beta   90.00
_cell.angle_gamma   90.00
#
_symmetry.space_group_name_H-M   'P 1'
#
loop_
_entity.id
_entity.type
_entity.pdbx_description
1 polymer ?
#
loop_
_entity_poly.entity_id
_entity_poly.type
_entity_poly.pdbx_seq_one_letter_code
_entity_poly.pdbx_strand_id
1 'polypeptide(L)'
;MTALATPATRPANPRFSSGPCAKIPHFSLDMLADAPLGRSHRAAVGKAKLAEAIDLTRAVLGVPADYRIGIVPGSDTGAVEMALWSLLGARPVEMLA
;
A
#
# COMPACT_ATOMS: atom_id res chain seq x y z
N MET A 1 -14.66 -38.02 -11.78
CA MET A 1 -14.43 -36.83 -10.93
C MET A 1 -13.73 -37.27 -9.67
N THR A 2 -12.55 -36.74 -9.37
CA THR A 2 -11.81 -37.03 -8.14
C THR A 2 -12.48 -36.32 -6.97
N ALA A 3 -12.82 -37.04 -5.90
CA ALA A 3 -13.39 -36.42 -4.70
C ALA A 3 -12.33 -35.54 -4.03
N LEU A 4 -12.64 -34.26 -3.82
CA LEU A 4 -11.77 -33.34 -3.08
C LEU A 4 -11.83 -33.70 -1.58
N ALA A 5 -10.68 -33.99 -0.98
CA ALA A 5 -10.59 -34.26 0.46
C ALA A 5 -10.74 -32.96 1.25
N THR A 6 -11.75 -32.88 2.11
CA THR A 6 -11.93 -31.74 3.02
C THR A 6 -10.81 -31.71 4.06
N PRO A 7 -10.16 -30.57 4.29
CA PRO A 7 -9.15 -30.45 5.35
C PRO A 7 -9.71 -30.82 6.73
N ALA A 8 -8.98 -31.63 7.50
CA ALA A 8 -9.38 -32.06 8.83
C ALA A 8 -9.44 -30.90 9.84
N THR A 9 -8.70 -29.83 9.60
CA THR A 9 -8.64 -28.65 10.47
C THR A 9 -8.84 -27.37 9.67
N ARG A 10 -9.51 -26.40 10.30
CA ARG A 10 -9.61 -25.05 9.73
C ARG A 10 -8.24 -24.34 9.79
N PRO A 11 -7.97 -23.41 8.86
CA PRO A 11 -6.78 -22.55 8.92
C PRO A 11 -6.77 -21.73 10.21
N ALA A 12 -5.57 -21.53 10.79
CA ALA A 12 -5.40 -20.69 11.98
C ALA A 12 -5.84 -19.23 11.76
N ASN A 13 -5.78 -18.74 10.52
CA ASN A 13 -6.26 -17.42 10.13
C ASN A 13 -7.14 -17.53 8.86
N PRO A 14 -8.48 -17.49 8.98
CA PRO A 14 -9.38 -17.65 7.84
C PRO A 14 -9.66 -16.33 7.09
N ARG A 15 -8.78 -15.33 7.18
CA ARG A 15 -8.94 -14.02 6.54
C ARG A 15 -8.31 -14.01 5.15
N PHE A 16 -9.10 -14.37 4.13
CA PHE A 16 -8.67 -14.56 2.74
C PHE A 16 -8.92 -13.37 1.81
N SER A 17 -9.25 -12.20 2.34
CA SER A 17 -9.46 -11.00 1.52
C SER A 17 -8.18 -10.52 0.85
N SER A 18 -8.29 -10.04 -0.38
CA SER A 18 -7.17 -9.48 -1.16
C SER A 18 -6.85 -8.02 -0.82
N GLY A 19 -7.65 -7.38 0.05
CA GLY A 19 -7.46 -5.98 0.44
C GLY A 19 -8.69 -5.40 1.14
N PRO A 20 -8.60 -4.90 2.39
CA PRO A 20 -7.50 -5.13 3.34
C PRO A 20 -7.27 -6.63 3.59
N CYS A 21 -6.03 -7.05 3.83
CA CYS A 21 -5.66 -8.46 4.06
C CYS A 21 -5.08 -8.67 5.48
N ALA A 22 -4.87 -9.93 5.86
CA ALA A 22 -4.27 -10.27 7.15
C ALA A 22 -2.88 -9.62 7.33
N LYS A 23 -2.63 -9.05 8.52
CA LYS A 23 -1.31 -8.56 8.92
C LYS A 23 -0.36 -9.74 9.21
N ILE A 24 0.92 -9.43 9.42
CA ILE A 24 1.93 -10.42 9.83
C ILE A 24 1.53 -11.15 11.12
N PRO A 25 1.95 -12.42 11.34
CA PRO A 25 1.47 -13.27 12.45
C PRO A 25 1.58 -12.69 13.87
N HIS A 26 2.48 -11.74 14.11
CA HIS A 26 2.71 -11.13 15.43
C HIS A 26 2.40 -9.64 15.49
N PHE A 27 1.60 -9.12 14.55
CA PHE A 27 1.22 -7.72 14.53
C PHE A 27 0.51 -7.31 15.84
N SER A 28 0.99 -6.24 16.48
CA SER A 28 0.33 -5.56 17.60
C SER A 28 0.28 -4.06 17.35
N LEU A 29 -0.61 -3.35 18.05
CA LEU A 29 -0.69 -1.89 17.95
C LEU A 29 0.54 -1.18 18.54
N ASP A 30 1.29 -1.85 19.42
CA ASP A 30 2.53 -1.30 20.00
C ASP A 30 3.59 -1.03 18.93
N MET A 31 3.55 -1.76 17.80
CA MET A 31 4.40 -1.48 16.63
C MET A 31 4.14 -0.11 16.01
N LEU A 32 3.02 0.54 16.34
CA LEU A 32 2.65 1.89 15.88
C LEU A 32 2.76 2.94 16.99
N ALA A 33 3.34 2.60 18.14
CA ALA A 33 3.39 3.50 19.32
C ALA A 33 4.17 4.80 19.05
N ASP A 34 5.09 4.79 18.09
CA ASP A 34 5.89 5.96 17.70
C ASP A 34 5.26 6.78 16.56
N ALA A 35 4.03 6.48 16.16
CA ALA A 35 3.32 7.20 15.12
C ALA A 35 3.10 8.67 15.53
N PRO A 36 3.43 9.66 14.66
CA PRO A 36 3.31 11.08 14.97
C PRO A 36 1.85 11.57 14.85
N LEU A 37 0.92 10.92 15.55
CA LEU A 37 -0.50 11.25 15.53
C LEU A 37 -0.74 12.67 16.07
N GLY A 38 -1.68 13.39 15.46
CA GLY A 38 -2.03 14.77 15.84
C GLY A 38 -0.94 15.82 15.60
N ARG A 39 0.20 15.45 14.99
CA ARG A 39 1.27 16.39 14.63
C ARG A 39 1.05 16.94 13.23
N SER A 40 1.60 18.14 12.99
CA SER A 40 1.67 18.70 11.65
C SER A 40 2.46 17.78 10.71
N HIS A 41 1.93 17.52 9.52
CA HIS A 41 2.62 16.77 8.46
C HIS A 41 3.94 17.43 8.02
N ARG A 42 4.13 18.73 8.30
CA ARG A 42 5.36 19.47 8.00
C ARG A 42 6.43 19.33 9.08
N ALA A 43 6.10 18.74 10.23
CA ALA A 43 7.04 18.53 11.33
C ALA A 43 8.17 17.59 10.91
N ALA A 44 9.36 17.78 11.48
CA ALA A 44 10.55 17.00 11.15
C ALA A 44 10.31 15.48 11.33
N VAL A 45 9.62 15.08 12.40
CA VAL A 45 9.32 13.67 12.69
C VAL A 45 8.49 12.98 11.60
N GLY A 46 7.47 13.65 11.05
CA GLY A 46 6.64 13.10 9.98
C GLY A 46 7.41 13.02 8.65
N LYS A 47 8.17 14.07 8.33
CA LYS A 47 9.03 14.09 7.14
C LYS A 47 10.09 12.99 7.18
N ALA A 48 10.70 12.74 8.34
CA ALA A 48 11.70 11.70 8.52
C ALA A 48 11.11 10.30 8.26
N LYS A 49 9.93 9.99 8.82
CA LYS A 49 9.25 8.70 8.57
C LYS A 49 8.84 8.50 7.11
N LEU A 50 8.40 9.56 6.42
CA LEU A 50 8.10 9.49 4.99
C LEU A 50 9.35 9.26 4.14
N ALA A 51 10.47 9.91 4.49
CA ALA A 51 11.75 9.69 3.82
C ALA A 51 12.24 8.24 4.02
N GLU A 52 12.18 7.72 5.25
CA GLU A 52 12.51 6.33 5.54
C GLU A 52 11.67 5.35 4.71
N ALA A 53 10.36 5.56 4.61
CA ALA A 53 9.49 4.72 3.78
C ALA A 53 9.89 4.74 2.29
N ILE A 54 10.26 5.91 1.76
CA ILE A 54 10.75 6.07 0.39
C ILE A 54 12.08 5.31 0.18
N ASP A 55 13.02 5.46 1.11
CA ASP A 55 14.35 4.85 1.02
C ASP A 55 14.25 3.32 1.11
N LEU A 56 13.44 2.81 2.04
CA LEU A 56 13.16 1.38 2.16
C LEU A 56 12.48 0.81 0.91
N THR A 57 11.51 1.55 0.34
CA THR A 57 10.83 1.13 -0.91
C THR A 57 11.84 0.99 -2.05
N ARG A 58 12.75 1.95 -2.20
CA ARG A 58 13.84 1.88 -3.18
C ARG A 58 14.72 0.66 -2.96
N ALA A 59 15.17 0.43 -1.73
CA ALA A 59 16.06 -0.66 -1.39
C ALA A 59 15.41 -2.03 -1.65
N VAL A 60 14.16 -2.21 -1.24
CA VAL A 60 13.42 -3.48 -1.37
C VAL A 60 13.09 -3.80 -2.83
N LEU A 61 12.69 -2.81 -3.62
CA LEU A 61 12.26 -3.00 -5.01
C LEU A 61 13.40 -2.82 -6.04
N GLY A 62 14.57 -2.34 -5.61
CA GLY A 62 15.69 -2.04 -6.52
C GLY A 62 15.41 -0.88 -7.48
N VAL A 63 14.69 0.16 -7.03
CA VAL A 63 14.29 1.28 -7.90
C VAL A 63 15.52 2.08 -8.37
N PRO A 64 15.70 2.32 -9.69
CA PRO A 64 16.84 3.07 -10.24
C PRO A 64 17.03 4.45 -9.61
N ALA A 65 18.30 4.88 -9.43
CA ALA A 65 18.64 6.10 -8.68
C ALA A 65 18.05 7.38 -9.30
N ASP A 66 17.86 7.39 -10.62
CA ASP A 66 17.28 8.49 -11.39
C ASP A 66 15.73 8.54 -11.34
N TYR A 67 15.08 7.49 -10.80
CA TYR A 67 13.63 7.43 -10.65
C TYR A 67 13.17 8.05 -9.33
N ARG A 68 12.05 8.76 -9.36
CA ARG A 68 11.41 9.36 -8.17
C ARG A 68 10.32 8.44 -7.62
N ILE A 69 10.17 8.42 -6.29
CA ILE A 69 9.11 7.69 -5.60
C ILE A 69 8.21 8.72 -4.91
N GLY A 70 6.91 8.66 -5.19
CA GLY A 70 5.90 9.53 -4.59
C GLY A 70 4.97 8.74 -3.66
N ILE A 71 4.69 9.29 -2.48
CA ILE A 71 3.62 8.81 -1.59
C ILE A 71 2.44 9.77 -1.75
N VAL A 72 1.30 9.26 -2.21
CA VAL A 72 0.11 10.07 -2.51
C VAL A 72 -1.13 9.51 -1.82
N PRO A 73 -2.09 10.37 -1.42
CA PRO A 73 -3.39 9.91 -0.93
C PRO A 73 -4.23 9.36 -2.10
N GLY A 74 -5.28 8.58 -1.77
CA GLY A 74 -6.26 8.12 -2.76
C GLY A 74 -6.10 6.68 -3.24
N SER A 75 -5.27 5.87 -2.57
CA SER A 75 -4.97 4.46 -2.94
C SER A 75 -4.41 4.30 -4.35
N ASP A 76 -4.37 3.06 -4.83
CA ASP A 76 -3.97 2.74 -6.21
C ASP A 76 -4.85 3.47 -7.23
N THR A 77 -6.14 3.69 -6.93
CA THR A 77 -7.05 4.44 -7.81
C THR A 77 -6.57 5.87 -8.03
N GLY A 78 -6.28 6.59 -6.96
CA GLY A 78 -5.79 7.97 -7.02
C GLY A 78 -4.38 8.06 -7.61
N ALA A 79 -3.52 7.06 -7.36
CA ALA A 79 -2.20 6.99 -7.96
C ALA A 79 -2.28 6.80 -9.49
N VAL A 80 -3.13 5.89 -9.96
CA VAL A 80 -3.38 5.66 -11.39
C VAL A 80 -4.02 6.91 -12.01
N GLU A 81 -5.01 7.51 -11.36
CA GLU A 81 -5.65 8.73 -11.85
C GLU A 81 -4.64 9.88 -12.00
N MET A 82 -3.80 10.13 -10.98
CA MET A 82 -2.74 11.14 -11.05
C MET A 82 -1.77 10.87 -12.21
N ALA A 83 -1.39 9.61 -12.44
CA ALA A 83 -0.53 9.23 -13.55
C ALA A 83 -1.20 9.49 -14.91
N LEU A 84 -2.47 9.11 -15.08
CA LEU A 84 -3.23 9.34 -16.30
C LEU A 84 -3.34 10.84 -16.62
N TRP A 85 -3.70 11.67 -15.64
CA TRP A 85 -3.76 13.12 -15.83
C TRP A 85 -2.41 13.75 -16.18
N SER A 86 -1.33 13.26 -15.57
CA SER A 86 0.02 13.83 -15.78
C SER A 86 0.64 13.40 -17.11
N LEU A 87 0.37 12.18 -17.56
CA LEU A 87 1.03 11.58 -18.73
C LEU A 87 0.19 11.71 -20.01
N LEU A 88 -1.14 11.58 -19.90
CA LEU A 88 -2.05 11.57 -21.05
C LEU A 88 -2.89 12.84 -21.16
N GLY A 89 -3.11 13.54 -20.04
CA GLY A 89 -4.01 14.70 -19.96
C GLY A 89 -5.47 14.33 -20.17
N ALA A 90 -6.30 15.33 -20.51
CA ALA A 90 -7.71 15.12 -20.79
C ALA A 90 -7.91 14.30 -22.08
N ARG A 91 -8.65 13.18 -22.00
CA ARG A 91 -8.96 12.30 -23.13
C ARG A 91 -10.46 11.98 -23.15
N PRO A 92 -11.11 11.91 -24.33
CA PRO A 92 -12.46 11.35 -24.42
C PRO A 92 -12.46 9.93 -23.87
N VAL A 93 -13.45 9.61 -23.04
CA VAL A 93 -13.67 8.26 -22.53
C VAL A 93 -15.03 7.77 -23.03
N GLU A 94 -15.07 6.50 -23.44
CA GLU A 94 -16.31 5.80 -23.72
C GLU A 94 -16.62 4.89 -22.54
N MET A 95 -17.78 5.09 -21.93
CA MET A 95 -18.24 4.33 -20.78
C MET A 95 -19.29 3.33 -21.24
N LEU A 96 -19.06 2.04 -20.97
CA LEU A 96 -20.07 1.01 -21.10
C LEU A 96 -20.85 0.90 -19.78
N ALA A 97 -22.18 0.98 -19.84
CA ALA A 97 -23.09 0.78 -18.71
C ALA A 97 -23.63 -0.65 -18.71
#